data_AF-A0A8J4RUN9-F1
#
_entry.id   AF-A0A8J4RUN9-F1
#
_cell.length_a   1.000
_cell.length_b   1.000
_cell.length_c   1.000
_cell.angle_alpha   90.00
_cell.angle_beta   90.00
_cell.angle_gamma   90.00
#
_symmetry.space_group_name_H-M   'P 1'
#
loop_
_entity.id
_entity.type
_entity.pdbx_description
1 polymer ?
#
loop_
_entity_poly.entity_id
_entity_poly.type
_entity_poly.pdbx_seq_one_letter_code
_entity_poly.pdbx_strand_id
1 'polypeptide(L)'
;MSSLLGSSAAATSSPWIPIRRPSFLTSTTPPPPSPPPSKFFKFHSSSPSHSPPSSSCFRVVCSSGGTEGTSRSSSDAAARESKFVLHDALESSGIHTSHAREGREGFCAQIRKLSDIERETSISINSCVDLGKTALYIAAEDDSLVSHSSVPLPVDAFIERLDDLSVGYCSHYNSSYRSSPEKFLESLERYLYGTKGFRRTHSRNQSEPRALYLHSVLTHRSGSIAMLSLIYSELLKMLRMWGLVDFDVEIFFPHDLHSLPRGYDKQKSKESDQPHIITSQTLLLEILKNLKNAFWPFQHDHTRSLFLWAAHAANCIDKSNIAEESGFQLASAKAARHRLERGVWTSVRFGDMRRALSACERLILLDTDAKELRDYSILLYHCGFFEESLQYLKLYQDTKDSSLKSQSADSLSSLEEDAVEKLMIRLNLILMEEGWSKPSHVRNYIGNNSEPW
;
A
#
# COMPACT_ATOMS: atom_id res chain seq x y z
N MET A 1 48.65 42.12 12.06
CA MET A 1 49.72 41.89 11.06
C MET A 1 50.84 41.11 11.73
N SER A 2 51.38 40.08 11.06
CA SER A 2 51.95 38.80 11.57
C SER A 2 50.90 37.69 11.42
N SER A 3 51.10 36.57 10.72
CA SER A 3 52.29 35.74 10.53
C SER A 3 52.38 35.07 9.13
N LEU A 4 53.60 34.66 8.79
CA LEU A 4 54.07 34.02 7.55
C LEU A 4 53.91 32.49 7.53
N LEU A 5 54.10 31.94 6.31
CA LEU A 5 54.59 30.59 5.91
C LEU A 5 53.56 29.59 5.37
N GLY A 6 53.81 29.12 4.14
CA GLY A 6 53.18 27.92 3.58
C GLY A 6 53.20 27.86 2.06
N SER A 7 54.27 27.33 1.48
CA SER A 7 54.64 27.38 0.06
C SER A 7 53.93 26.39 -0.87
N SER A 8 53.99 26.74 -2.16
CA SER A 8 54.20 25.89 -3.33
C SER A 8 53.02 25.15 -3.96
N ALA A 9 52.69 25.64 -5.16
CA ALA A 9 52.00 24.92 -6.22
C ALA A 9 52.82 23.70 -6.70
N ALA A 10 52.12 22.62 -7.01
CA ALA A 10 52.57 21.58 -7.94
C ALA A 10 51.35 21.01 -8.64
N ALA A 11 51.21 21.35 -9.92
CA ALA A 11 50.27 20.73 -10.84
C ALA A 11 50.80 19.35 -11.23
N THR A 12 50.00 18.30 -11.04
CA THR A 12 50.25 16.97 -11.60
C THR A 12 49.10 16.58 -12.52
N SER A 13 49.33 16.86 -13.80
CA SER A 13 48.68 16.23 -14.94
C SER A 13 49.20 14.81 -15.14
N SER A 14 48.32 13.85 -15.43
CA SER A 14 48.48 12.68 -16.34
C SER A 14 47.46 11.57 -15.99
N PRO A 15 47.21 10.57 -16.85
CA PRO A 15 46.86 10.69 -18.26
C PRO A 15 45.70 9.72 -18.65
N TRP A 16 45.05 10.04 -19.76
CA TRP A 16 44.11 9.16 -20.45
C TRP A 16 44.84 7.97 -21.07
N ILE A 17 44.33 6.75 -20.85
CA ILE A 17 44.77 5.53 -21.54
C ILE A 17 43.66 5.07 -22.50
N PRO A 18 43.95 4.88 -23.80
CA PRO A 18 42.99 4.35 -24.77
C PRO A 18 43.05 2.82 -24.80
N ILE A 19 41.92 2.15 -24.60
CA ILE A 19 41.84 0.69 -24.71
C ILE A 19 41.44 0.29 -26.14
N ARG A 20 42.38 -0.40 -26.80
CA ARG A 20 42.26 -1.06 -28.11
C ARG A 20 41.23 -2.21 -28.07
N ARG A 21 40.46 -2.34 -29.15
CA ARG A 21 39.81 -3.60 -29.57
C ARG A 21 40.86 -4.64 -29.98
N PRO A 22 40.56 -5.93 -29.78
CA PRO A 22 40.99 -6.93 -30.74
C PRO A 22 39.84 -7.81 -31.25
N SER A 23 40.02 -8.20 -32.51
CA SER A 23 39.17 -9.00 -33.37
C SER A 23 39.18 -10.49 -33.01
N PHE A 24 38.10 -11.15 -33.44
CA PHE A 24 37.84 -12.58 -33.55
C PHE A 24 39.05 -13.48 -33.84
N LEU A 25 39.15 -14.61 -33.12
CA LEU A 25 39.49 -15.92 -33.66
C LEU A 25 38.89 -17.03 -32.79
N THR A 26 38.45 -18.08 -33.47
CA THR A 26 37.72 -19.28 -33.05
C THR A 26 38.54 -20.27 -32.24
N SER A 27 37.99 -20.81 -31.14
CA SER A 27 38.37 -22.13 -30.64
C SER A 27 37.19 -22.83 -29.96
N THR A 28 36.89 -24.03 -30.47
CA THR A 28 35.91 -25.02 -30.03
C THR A 28 36.14 -25.53 -28.60
N THR A 29 35.10 -25.55 -27.78
CA THR A 29 35.03 -26.25 -26.49
C THR A 29 33.80 -27.19 -26.44
N PRO A 30 33.91 -28.37 -25.80
CA PRO A 30 32.87 -29.41 -25.83
C PRO A 30 31.70 -29.11 -24.85
N PRO A 31 30.52 -29.73 -25.06
CA PRO A 31 29.32 -29.44 -24.27
C PRO A 31 29.36 -30.06 -22.85
N PRO A 32 28.59 -29.50 -21.90
CA PRO A 32 28.49 -30.00 -20.53
C PRO A 32 27.65 -31.30 -20.42
N PRO A 33 27.88 -32.12 -19.39
CA PRO A 33 27.18 -33.40 -19.21
C PRO A 33 25.72 -33.23 -18.77
N SER A 34 24.88 -34.13 -19.25
CA SER A 34 23.44 -34.24 -18.98
C SER A 34 23.10 -34.49 -17.50
N PRO A 35 21.96 -33.97 -16.99
CA PRO A 35 21.49 -34.26 -15.64
C PRO A 35 20.95 -35.71 -15.50
N PRO A 36 21.00 -36.31 -14.30
CA PRO A 36 20.52 -37.67 -14.05
C PRO A 36 18.97 -37.75 -14.11
N PRO A 37 18.40 -38.94 -14.37
CA PRO A 37 16.99 -39.10 -14.68
C PRO A 37 16.10 -38.82 -13.46
N SER A 38 15.08 -37.98 -13.65
CA SER A 38 13.99 -37.76 -12.71
C SER A 38 13.17 -39.04 -12.56
N LYS A 39 13.09 -39.53 -11.32
CA LYS A 39 12.17 -40.62 -10.96
C LYS A 39 10.75 -40.07 -10.98
N PHE A 40 10.07 -40.23 -12.12
CA PHE A 40 8.62 -40.08 -12.21
C PHE A 40 7.95 -41.12 -11.30
N PHE A 41 7.29 -40.66 -10.24
CA PHE A 41 6.28 -41.48 -9.56
C PHE A 41 5.03 -41.49 -10.44
N LYS A 42 4.83 -42.59 -11.17
CA LYS A 42 3.54 -42.95 -11.77
C LYS A 42 2.56 -43.25 -10.65
N PHE A 43 1.65 -42.33 -10.34
CA PHE A 43 0.43 -42.70 -9.64
C PHE A 43 -0.48 -43.45 -10.62
N HIS A 44 -0.58 -44.76 -10.42
CA HIS A 44 -1.58 -45.59 -11.07
C HIS A 44 -2.95 -45.21 -10.50
N SER A 45 -3.77 -44.53 -11.30
CA SER A 45 -5.19 -44.33 -11.02
C SER A 45 -5.95 -45.63 -11.24
N SER A 46 -6.17 -46.39 -10.18
CA SER A 46 -7.15 -47.47 -10.15
C SER A 46 -8.53 -46.89 -9.80
N SER A 47 -9.44 -46.89 -10.77
CA SER A 47 -10.86 -46.61 -10.55
C SER A 47 -11.54 -47.76 -9.80
N PRO A 48 -12.44 -47.45 -8.86
CA PRO A 48 -13.61 -48.29 -8.66
C PRO A 48 -14.89 -47.48 -8.87
N SER A 49 -15.73 -48.02 -9.75
CA SER A 49 -17.11 -47.67 -9.99
C SER A 49 -17.97 -47.97 -8.76
N HIS A 50 -18.55 -46.95 -8.11
CA HIS A 50 -19.71 -47.13 -7.24
C HIS A 50 -20.66 -45.92 -7.36
N SER A 51 -21.89 -46.23 -7.74
CA SER A 51 -23.06 -45.34 -7.81
C SER A 51 -23.47 -44.78 -6.44
N PRO A 52 -23.95 -43.52 -6.35
CA PRO A 52 -24.33 -42.91 -5.07
C PRO A 52 -25.76 -43.28 -4.65
N PRO A 53 -26.05 -43.48 -3.36
CA PRO A 53 -27.41 -43.47 -2.84
C PRO A 53 -27.86 -42.04 -2.53
N SER A 54 -29.14 -41.80 -2.78
CA SER A 54 -29.90 -40.60 -2.45
C SER A 54 -29.94 -40.31 -0.94
N SER A 55 -29.69 -39.07 -0.52
CA SER A 55 -30.33 -38.50 0.66
C SER A 55 -30.28 -36.97 0.67
N SER A 56 -31.38 -36.40 1.10
CA SER A 56 -31.83 -35.01 1.10
C SER A 56 -30.84 -33.97 1.63
N CYS A 57 -30.67 -32.88 0.88
CA CYS A 57 -30.16 -31.61 1.41
C CYS A 57 -31.31 -30.61 1.39
N PHE A 58 -31.69 -30.12 2.58
CA PHE A 58 -32.74 -29.13 2.77
C PHE A 58 -32.38 -27.84 2.00
N ARG A 59 -33.12 -27.54 0.93
CA ARG A 59 -33.16 -26.21 0.32
C ARG A 59 -34.14 -25.37 1.12
N VAL A 60 -33.63 -24.42 1.90
CA VAL A 60 -34.45 -23.29 2.36
C VAL A 60 -34.44 -22.25 1.24
N VAL A 61 -35.54 -22.18 0.52
CA VAL A 61 -35.86 -21.09 -0.40
C VAL A 61 -36.70 -20.09 0.41
N CYS A 62 -36.14 -18.94 0.76
CA CYS A 62 -36.93 -17.82 1.27
C CYS A 62 -37.32 -16.94 0.09
N SER A 63 -38.56 -17.12 -0.36
CA SER A 63 -39.25 -16.25 -1.30
C SER A 63 -39.59 -14.92 -0.65
N SER A 64 -39.46 -13.86 -1.45
CA SER A 64 -39.85 -12.48 -1.18
C SER A 64 -41.29 -12.33 -0.67
N GLY A 65 -41.45 -11.54 0.38
CA GLY A 65 -42.72 -10.99 0.85
C GLY A 65 -42.44 -9.64 1.51
N GLY A 66 -42.81 -8.57 0.82
CA GLY A 66 -42.52 -7.20 1.25
C GLY A 66 -43.36 -6.75 2.44
N THR A 67 -42.72 -5.99 3.33
CA THR A 67 -43.39 -5.01 4.18
C THR A 67 -42.44 -3.82 4.33
N GLU A 68 -42.94 -2.64 3.97
CA GLU A 68 -42.26 -1.35 4.05
C GLU A 68 -41.77 -1.07 5.48
N GLY A 69 -40.49 -0.78 5.60
CA GLY A 69 -39.83 -0.44 6.86
C GLY A 69 -38.52 0.28 6.58
N THR A 70 -38.62 1.60 6.50
CA THR A 70 -37.58 2.64 6.51
C THR A 70 -36.15 2.14 6.75
N SER A 71 -35.40 1.90 5.66
CA SER A 71 -33.95 1.74 5.70
C SER A 71 -33.29 2.80 4.82
N ARG A 72 -32.27 3.44 5.40
CA ARG A 72 -31.48 4.55 4.86
C ARG A 72 -31.15 4.32 3.38
N SER A 73 -31.50 5.32 2.59
CA SER A 73 -31.48 5.31 1.14
C SER A 73 -30.10 5.04 0.57
N SER A 74 -30.10 4.22 -0.47
CA SER A 74 -29.10 3.97 -1.50
C SER A 74 -28.60 5.22 -2.26
N SER A 75 -28.84 6.42 -1.73
CA SER A 75 -28.46 7.71 -2.31
C SER A 75 -27.06 8.20 -1.87
N ASP A 76 -26.52 7.70 -0.75
CA ASP A 76 -25.21 8.15 -0.22
C ASP A 76 -23.99 7.46 -0.86
N ALA A 77 -24.17 6.27 -1.43
CA ALA A 77 -23.07 5.56 -2.10
C ALA A 77 -22.73 6.16 -3.47
N ALA A 78 -23.72 6.74 -4.16
CA ALA A 78 -23.53 7.39 -5.46
C ALA A 78 -22.98 8.83 -5.33
N ALA A 79 -23.21 9.49 -4.19
CA ALA A 79 -22.71 10.86 -3.93
C ALA A 79 -21.23 10.92 -3.53
N ARG A 80 -20.61 9.78 -3.18
CA ARG A 80 -19.18 9.68 -2.80
C ARG A 80 -18.26 9.31 -3.95
N GLU A 81 -18.78 9.23 -5.18
CA GLU A 81 -17.97 9.39 -6.40
C GLU A 81 -17.55 10.86 -6.56
N SER A 82 -16.95 11.45 -5.52
CA SER A 82 -16.11 12.63 -5.71
C SER A 82 -15.06 12.21 -6.72
N LYS A 83 -15.20 12.70 -7.96
CA LYS A 83 -14.40 12.27 -9.10
C LYS A 83 -12.94 12.58 -8.79
N PHE A 84 -12.21 11.55 -8.37
CA PHE A 84 -10.80 11.67 -8.05
C PHE A 84 -10.05 12.21 -9.25
N VAL A 85 -9.21 13.22 -9.02
CA VAL A 85 -8.58 13.98 -10.11
C VAL A 85 -7.33 13.30 -10.67
N LEU A 86 -6.70 12.39 -9.91
CA LEU A 86 -5.37 11.86 -10.25
C LEU A 86 -5.27 11.32 -11.68
N HIS A 87 -6.17 10.39 -12.05
CA HIS A 87 -6.12 9.74 -13.35
C HIS A 87 -6.49 10.69 -14.50
N ASP A 88 -7.51 11.54 -14.31
CA ASP A 88 -7.94 12.52 -15.31
C ASP A 88 -6.86 13.60 -15.55
N ALA A 89 -6.18 14.01 -14.47
CA ALA A 89 -5.11 14.99 -14.53
C ALA A 89 -3.85 14.44 -15.21
N LEU A 90 -3.52 13.17 -14.98
CA LEU A 90 -2.45 12.46 -15.71
C LEU A 90 -2.77 12.32 -17.19
N GLU A 91 -4.00 11.91 -17.52
CA GLU A 91 -4.46 11.72 -18.90
C GLU A 91 -4.49 13.02 -19.69
N SER A 92 -5.00 14.11 -19.09
CA SER A 92 -4.96 15.45 -19.70
C SER A 92 -3.53 15.99 -19.88
N SER A 93 -2.56 15.46 -19.12
CA SER A 93 -1.13 15.74 -19.28
C SER A 93 -0.44 14.81 -20.31
N GLY A 94 -1.19 13.97 -21.02
CA GLY A 94 -0.68 13.05 -22.04
C GLY A 94 -0.07 11.75 -21.49
N ILE A 95 -0.26 11.45 -20.20
CA ILE A 95 0.15 10.17 -19.60
C ILE A 95 -0.99 9.17 -19.74
N HIS A 96 -0.74 8.04 -20.39
CA HIS A 96 -1.73 6.96 -20.48
C HIS A 96 -2.02 6.37 -19.10
N THR A 97 -3.29 6.39 -18.69
CA THR A 97 -3.75 5.90 -17.37
C THR A 97 -4.61 4.64 -17.45
N SER A 98 -4.69 3.99 -18.61
CA SER A 98 -5.56 2.80 -18.80
C SER A 98 -5.29 1.70 -17.78
N HIS A 99 -4.02 1.33 -17.58
CA HIS A 99 -3.63 0.28 -16.64
C HIS A 99 -3.80 0.71 -15.18
N ALA A 100 -3.55 1.99 -14.87
CA ALA A 100 -3.80 2.54 -13.54
C ALA A 100 -5.29 2.52 -13.18
N ARG A 101 -6.15 2.89 -14.13
CA ARG A 101 -7.62 2.83 -13.98
C ARG A 101 -8.11 1.40 -13.81
N GLU A 102 -7.58 0.45 -14.58
CA GLU A 102 -7.91 -0.97 -14.43
C GLU A 102 -7.51 -1.50 -13.03
N GLY A 103 -6.32 -1.13 -12.54
CA GLY A 103 -5.89 -1.42 -11.17
C GLY A 103 -6.85 -0.85 -10.12
N ARG A 104 -7.26 0.42 -10.28
CA ARG A 104 -8.24 1.08 -9.39
C ARG A 104 -9.60 0.40 -9.43
N GLU A 105 -10.10 0.04 -10.61
CA GLU A 105 -11.37 -0.66 -10.80
C GLU A 105 -11.35 -2.04 -10.12
N GLY A 106 -10.25 -2.78 -10.27
CA GLY A 106 -10.05 -4.06 -9.60
C GLY A 106 -10.03 -3.92 -8.07
N PHE A 107 -9.35 -2.90 -7.53
CA PHE A 107 -9.40 -2.57 -6.11
C PHE A 107 -10.84 -2.25 -5.65
N CYS A 108 -11.53 -1.37 -6.37
CA CYS A 108 -12.92 -1.00 -6.11
C CYS A 108 -13.86 -2.22 -6.13
N ALA A 109 -13.66 -3.15 -7.06
CA ALA A 109 -14.45 -4.37 -7.17
C ALA A 109 -14.29 -5.30 -5.95
N GLN A 110 -13.12 -5.32 -5.31
CA GLN A 110 -12.91 -6.11 -4.09
C GLN A 110 -13.48 -5.42 -2.85
N ILE A 111 -13.23 -4.11 -2.67
CA ILE A 111 -13.73 -3.40 -1.47
C ILE A 111 -15.25 -3.28 -1.46
N ARG A 112 -15.93 -3.31 -2.62
CA ARG A 112 -17.40 -3.37 -2.68
C ARG A 112 -17.98 -4.65 -2.05
N LYS A 113 -17.17 -5.68 -1.86
CA LYS A 113 -17.55 -6.92 -1.17
C LYS A 113 -17.34 -6.87 0.34
N LEU A 114 -16.79 -5.77 0.88
CA LEU A 114 -16.65 -5.55 2.32
C LEU A 114 -17.96 -5.03 2.92
N SER A 115 -18.85 -5.92 3.35
CA SER A 115 -19.97 -5.52 4.22
C SER A 115 -19.46 -5.25 5.63
N ASP A 116 -20.32 -4.71 6.50
CA ASP A 116 -19.99 -4.41 7.90
C ASP A 116 -19.42 -5.63 8.63
N ILE A 117 -19.89 -6.83 8.29
CA ILE A 117 -19.39 -8.09 8.89
C ILE A 117 -17.99 -8.41 8.38
N GLU A 118 -17.74 -8.38 7.07
CA GLU A 118 -16.41 -8.70 6.51
C GLU A 118 -15.34 -7.71 6.96
N ARG A 119 -15.73 -6.44 7.21
CA ARG A 119 -14.83 -5.39 7.71
C ARG A 119 -14.25 -5.75 9.06
N GLU A 120 -15.07 -6.30 9.95
CA GLU A 120 -14.68 -6.74 11.29
C GLU A 120 -14.18 -8.20 11.32
N THR A 121 -14.35 -8.94 10.22
CA THR A 121 -13.91 -10.32 10.12
C THR A 121 -12.39 -10.43 10.08
N SER A 122 -11.85 -11.36 10.88
CA SER A 122 -10.43 -11.70 10.89
C SER A 122 -9.93 -12.09 9.50
N ILE A 123 -8.69 -11.70 9.22
CA ILE A 123 -8.00 -12.07 7.98
C ILE A 123 -7.82 -13.58 7.80
N SER A 124 -7.90 -14.39 8.87
CA SER A 124 -7.73 -15.85 8.79
C SER A 124 -8.96 -16.60 8.26
N ILE A 125 -10.14 -15.98 8.31
CA ILE A 125 -11.43 -16.57 7.92
C ILE A 125 -12.18 -15.78 6.85
N ASN A 126 -11.69 -14.61 6.44
CA ASN A 126 -12.30 -13.83 5.37
C ASN A 126 -12.37 -14.63 4.05
N SER A 127 -13.58 -14.83 3.54
CA SER A 127 -13.86 -15.58 2.30
C SER A 127 -14.43 -14.73 1.17
N CYS A 128 -15.12 -13.62 1.48
CA CYS A 128 -15.79 -12.79 0.48
C CYS A 128 -14.83 -11.86 -0.27
N VAL A 129 -13.73 -11.44 0.37
CA VAL A 129 -12.79 -10.46 -0.17
C VAL A 129 -11.44 -11.13 -0.41
N ASP A 130 -10.97 -11.05 -1.65
CA ASP A 130 -9.65 -11.54 -1.99
C ASP A 130 -8.61 -10.46 -1.63
N LEU A 131 -8.07 -10.55 -0.41
CA LEU A 131 -7.10 -9.59 0.11
C LEU A 131 -5.79 -9.64 -0.68
N GLY A 132 -5.39 -10.83 -1.16
CA GLY A 132 -4.22 -11.01 -2.03
C GLY A 132 -4.38 -10.24 -3.34
N LYS A 133 -5.51 -10.42 -4.02
CA LYS A 133 -5.84 -9.74 -5.26
C LYS A 133 -6.02 -8.23 -5.04
N THR A 134 -6.62 -7.83 -3.93
CA THR A 134 -6.76 -6.42 -3.54
C THR A 134 -5.39 -5.74 -3.41
N ALA A 135 -4.43 -6.38 -2.73
CA ALA A 135 -3.07 -5.86 -2.59
C ALA A 135 -2.29 -5.83 -3.92
N LEU A 136 -2.57 -6.76 -4.84
CA LEU A 136 -1.98 -6.76 -6.18
C LEU A 136 -2.59 -5.67 -7.08
N TYR A 137 -3.88 -5.37 -6.97
CA TYR A 137 -4.50 -4.26 -7.68
C TYR A 137 -3.95 -2.91 -7.23
N ILE A 138 -3.73 -2.74 -5.92
CA ILE A 138 -2.99 -1.59 -5.37
C ILE A 138 -1.62 -1.46 -6.05
N ALA A 139 -0.89 -2.58 -6.15
CA ALA A 139 0.43 -2.56 -6.76
C ALA A 139 0.40 -2.31 -8.28
N ALA A 140 -0.62 -2.81 -8.98
CA ALA A 140 -0.81 -2.62 -10.41
C ALA A 140 -1.06 -1.15 -10.75
N GLU A 141 -1.91 -0.49 -9.95
CA GLU A 141 -2.14 0.94 -10.07
C GLU A 141 -0.84 1.73 -9.82
N ASP A 142 -0.19 1.52 -8.68
CA ASP A 142 1.01 2.27 -8.30
C ASP A 142 2.23 2.00 -9.19
N ASP A 143 2.31 0.80 -9.80
CA ASP A 143 3.30 0.52 -10.84
C ASP A 143 2.97 1.34 -12.09
N SER A 144 1.74 1.29 -12.60
CA SER A 144 1.34 2.04 -13.80
C SER A 144 1.44 3.56 -13.62
N LEU A 145 1.29 4.10 -12.41
CA LEU A 145 1.43 5.54 -12.14
C LEU A 145 2.88 6.05 -12.28
N VAL A 146 3.86 5.14 -12.15
CA VAL A 146 5.29 5.48 -12.10
C VAL A 146 6.07 4.86 -13.25
N SER A 147 5.69 3.67 -13.70
CA SER A 147 6.33 2.98 -14.81
C SER A 147 5.82 3.55 -16.13
N HIS A 148 6.74 3.73 -17.07
CA HIS A 148 6.40 4.01 -18.48
C HIS A 148 6.15 2.71 -19.25
N SER A 149 5.86 1.61 -18.55
CA SER A 149 5.64 0.30 -19.14
C SER A 149 4.31 0.31 -19.88
N SER A 150 4.32 -0.18 -21.12
CA SER A 150 3.08 -0.47 -21.86
C SER A 150 2.41 -1.76 -21.39
N VAL A 151 3.09 -2.55 -20.54
CA VAL A 151 2.63 -3.85 -20.06
C VAL A 151 2.14 -3.70 -18.62
N PRO A 152 0.90 -4.12 -18.30
CA PRO A 152 0.37 -4.06 -16.95
C PRO A 152 1.04 -5.09 -16.02
N LEU A 153 1.00 -4.82 -14.72
CA LEU A 153 1.41 -5.81 -13.72
C LEU A 153 0.54 -7.08 -13.86
N PRO A 154 1.12 -8.28 -14.02
CA PRO A 154 0.36 -9.50 -14.25
C PRO A 154 -0.24 -10.02 -12.93
N VAL A 155 -1.38 -9.43 -12.51
CA VAL A 155 -2.05 -9.73 -11.24
C VAL A 155 -2.30 -11.23 -11.09
N ASP A 156 -2.91 -11.88 -12.08
CA ASP A 156 -3.27 -13.29 -11.98
C ASP A 156 -2.03 -14.21 -11.86
N ALA A 157 -0.91 -13.88 -12.52
CA ALA A 157 0.33 -14.65 -12.37
C ALA A 157 0.93 -14.54 -10.94
N PHE A 158 0.72 -13.42 -10.24
CA PHE A 158 1.14 -13.29 -8.85
C PHE A 158 0.17 -13.97 -7.86
N ILE A 159 -1.12 -14.12 -8.23
CA ILE A 159 -2.07 -14.97 -7.50
C ILE A 159 -1.66 -16.44 -7.63
N GLU A 160 -1.40 -16.92 -8.85
CA GLU A 160 -0.88 -18.27 -9.06
C GLU A 160 0.39 -18.53 -8.24
N ARG A 161 1.26 -17.53 -8.11
CA ARG A 161 2.46 -17.63 -7.28
C ARG A 161 2.17 -17.72 -5.77
N LEU A 162 1.08 -17.14 -5.29
CA LEU A 162 0.58 -17.34 -3.91
C LEU A 162 0.02 -18.74 -3.73
N ASP A 163 -0.72 -19.24 -4.73
CA ASP A 163 -1.24 -20.60 -4.71
C ASP A 163 -0.11 -21.63 -4.74
N ASP A 164 0.90 -21.45 -5.59
CA ASP A 164 2.11 -22.26 -5.64
C ASP A 164 2.87 -22.26 -4.32
N LEU A 165 2.87 -21.13 -3.60
CA LEU A 165 3.45 -21.05 -2.27
C LEU A 165 2.71 -21.97 -1.28
N SER A 166 1.38 -22.03 -1.39
CA SER A 166 0.53 -22.91 -0.60
C SER A 166 0.70 -24.37 -1.01
N VAL A 167 0.71 -24.69 -2.30
CA VAL A 167 0.91 -26.05 -2.84
C VAL A 167 2.30 -26.56 -2.44
N GLY A 168 3.30 -25.69 -2.46
CA GLY A 168 4.65 -26.01 -2.01
C GLY A 168 4.72 -26.49 -0.56
N TYR A 169 3.82 -26.02 0.33
CA TYR A 169 3.78 -26.49 1.72
C TYR A 169 3.40 -27.96 1.84
N CYS A 170 2.57 -28.48 0.93
CA CYS A 170 2.15 -29.88 0.93
C CYS A 170 3.33 -30.87 0.85
N SER A 171 4.44 -30.47 0.22
CA SER A 171 5.67 -31.29 0.17
C SER A 171 6.42 -31.36 1.51
N HIS A 172 6.19 -30.39 2.40
CA HIS A 172 6.77 -30.30 3.73
C HIS A 172 5.80 -30.78 4.82
N TYR A 173 4.54 -31.02 4.46
CA TYR A 173 3.52 -31.45 5.40
C TYR A 173 3.71 -32.93 5.79
N ASN A 174 3.69 -33.18 7.09
CA ASN A 174 3.71 -34.52 7.68
C ASN A 174 2.39 -34.76 8.43
N SER A 175 1.79 -35.93 8.29
CA SER A 175 0.53 -36.28 8.95
C SER A 175 0.61 -36.20 10.48
N SER A 176 1.82 -36.37 11.05
CA SER A 176 2.07 -36.18 12.48
C SER A 176 1.77 -34.75 12.97
N TYR A 177 1.74 -33.75 12.08
CA TYR A 177 1.38 -32.37 12.44
C TYR A 177 -0.11 -32.22 12.78
N ARG A 178 -1.00 -33.13 12.37
CA ARG A 178 -2.40 -33.13 12.84
C ARG A 178 -2.54 -33.49 14.32
N SER A 179 -1.48 -33.97 14.96
CA SER A 179 -1.55 -34.34 16.38
C SER A 179 -1.77 -33.15 17.31
N SER A 180 -1.39 -31.93 16.92
CA SER A 180 -1.68 -30.72 17.68
C SER A 180 -1.67 -29.48 16.79
N PRO A 181 -2.60 -28.53 16.99
CA PRO A 181 -2.63 -27.23 16.32
C PRO A 181 -1.28 -26.49 16.34
N GLU A 182 -0.59 -26.52 17.48
CA GLU A 182 0.69 -25.84 17.68
C GLU A 182 1.78 -26.42 16.78
N LYS A 183 1.87 -27.76 16.68
CA LYS A 183 2.84 -28.41 15.80
C LYS A 183 2.60 -28.10 14.33
N PHE A 184 1.33 -28.02 13.94
CA PHE A 184 0.96 -27.62 12.58
C PHE A 184 1.41 -26.18 12.29
N LEU A 185 1.10 -25.24 13.18
CA LEU A 185 1.46 -23.83 13.02
C LEU A 185 2.97 -23.63 13.05
N GLU A 186 3.71 -24.31 13.94
CA GLU A 186 5.17 -24.27 13.98
C GLU A 186 5.80 -24.83 12.69
N SER A 187 5.22 -25.89 12.12
CA SER A 187 5.63 -26.43 10.82
C SER A 187 5.43 -25.39 9.70
N LEU A 188 4.30 -24.69 9.73
CA LEU A 188 3.98 -23.64 8.78
C LEU A 188 4.97 -22.47 8.86
N GLU A 189 5.28 -22.02 10.07
CA GLU A 189 6.27 -20.97 10.33
C GLU A 189 7.67 -21.39 9.85
N ARG A 190 8.08 -22.64 10.13
CA ARG A 190 9.36 -23.20 9.65
C ARG A 190 9.41 -23.25 8.12
N TYR A 191 8.30 -23.56 7.47
CA TYR A 191 8.21 -23.54 6.01
C TYR A 191 8.32 -22.10 5.48
N LEU A 192 7.49 -21.18 5.96
CA LEU A 192 7.40 -19.83 5.41
C LEU A 192 8.66 -19.01 5.68
N TYR A 193 9.13 -18.99 6.94
CA TYR A 193 10.25 -18.15 7.36
C TYR A 193 11.60 -18.85 7.23
N GLY A 194 11.65 -20.16 7.50
CA GLY A 194 12.88 -20.95 7.38
C GLY A 194 13.15 -21.38 5.94
N THR A 195 12.23 -22.15 5.35
CA THR A 195 12.46 -22.80 4.05
C THR A 195 12.30 -21.82 2.88
N LYS A 196 11.25 -21.00 2.89
CA LYS A 196 11.00 -19.99 1.85
C LYS A 196 11.71 -18.66 2.10
N GLY A 197 12.26 -18.48 3.30
CA GLY A 197 13.13 -17.34 3.63
C GLY A 197 12.41 -15.99 3.70
N PHE A 198 11.09 -15.97 3.92
CA PHE A 198 10.38 -14.72 4.14
C PHE A 198 10.86 -14.05 5.42
N ARG A 199 11.16 -12.76 5.33
CA ARG A 199 11.66 -11.96 6.45
C ARG A 199 11.08 -10.56 6.46
N ARG A 200 11.11 -9.93 7.63
CA ARG A 200 10.67 -8.55 7.81
C ARG A 200 11.78 -7.56 7.45
N THR A 201 11.43 -6.57 6.62
CA THR A 201 12.36 -5.48 6.29
C THR A 201 12.64 -4.63 7.53
N HIS A 202 13.91 -4.33 7.79
CA HIS A 202 14.33 -3.56 8.97
C HIS A 202 14.09 -2.07 8.76
N SER A 203 13.39 -1.42 9.69
CA SER A 203 12.86 -0.04 9.56
C SER A 203 13.88 1.08 9.77
N ARG A 204 15.18 0.79 9.87
CA ARG A 204 16.11 1.74 10.51
C ARG A 204 16.31 3.05 9.75
N ASN A 205 16.05 3.12 8.43
CA ASN A 205 16.05 4.37 7.66
C ASN A 205 15.25 4.19 6.37
N GLN A 206 14.01 4.71 6.35
CA GLN A 206 13.04 4.65 5.24
C GLN A 206 12.64 3.21 4.84
N SER A 207 11.34 2.89 4.94
CA SER A 207 10.85 1.59 4.48
C SER A 207 11.18 1.43 3.00
N GLU A 208 11.93 0.38 2.65
CA GLU A 208 12.19 0.04 1.26
C GLU A 208 10.83 -0.13 0.56
N PRO A 209 10.47 0.71 -0.44
CA PRO A 209 9.12 0.71 -1.01
C PRO A 209 8.69 -0.65 -1.56
N ARG A 210 9.66 -1.45 -2.01
CA ARG A 210 9.45 -2.83 -2.48
C ARG A 210 8.83 -3.73 -1.41
N ALA A 211 9.15 -3.50 -0.13
CA ALA A 211 8.61 -4.29 0.97
C ALA A 211 7.11 -4.05 1.20
N LEU A 212 6.53 -3.01 0.59
CA LEU A 212 5.13 -2.62 0.77
C LEU A 212 4.19 -3.21 -0.28
N TYR A 213 4.72 -3.81 -1.34
CA TYR A 213 3.94 -4.37 -2.44
C TYR A 213 4.05 -5.89 -2.51
N LEU A 214 2.91 -6.57 -2.56
CA LEU A 214 2.83 -8.03 -2.51
C LEU A 214 3.69 -8.71 -3.59
N HIS A 215 3.62 -8.26 -4.85
CA HIS A 215 4.40 -8.83 -5.96
C HIS A 215 5.93 -8.80 -5.70
N SER A 216 6.40 -7.71 -5.09
CA SER A 216 7.80 -7.51 -4.73
C SER A 216 8.18 -8.39 -3.54
N VAL A 217 7.32 -8.52 -2.52
CA VAL A 217 7.55 -9.40 -1.36
C VAL A 217 7.59 -10.87 -1.77
N LEU A 218 6.73 -11.32 -2.69
CA LEU A 218 6.75 -12.68 -3.23
C LEU A 218 8.03 -13.00 -4.02
N THR A 219 8.70 -11.97 -4.53
CA THR A 219 9.95 -12.10 -5.30
C THR A 219 11.17 -12.05 -4.41
N HIS A 220 11.27 -11.02 -3.56
CA HIS A 220 12.45 -10.75 -2.73
C HIS A 220 12.43 -11.41 -1.35
N ARG A 221 11.27 -11.97 -0.98
CA ARG A 221 11.03 -12.60 0.33
C ARG A 221 11.31 -11.64 1.50
N SER A 222 11.17 -10.34 1.27
CA SER A 222 11.35 -9.30 2.28
C SER A 222 10.16 -8.35 2.23
N GLY A 223 9.43 -8.23 3.33
CA GLY A 223 8.16 -7.49 3.35
C GLY A 223 7.93 -6.70 4.63
N SER A 224 6.96 -5.79 4.57
CA SER A 224 6.36 -5.15 5.73
C SER A 224 5.56 -6.16 6.54
N ILE A 225 5.22 -5.80 7.77
CA ILE A 225 4.43 -6.70 8.61
C ILE A 225 3.05 -6.97 8.01
N ALA A 226 2.40 -5.97 7.41
CA ALA A 226 1.13 -6.13 6.72
C ALA A 226 1.22 -7.11 5.54
N MET A 227 2.26 -7.00 4.71
CA MET A 227 2.45 -7.92 3.59
C MET A 227 2.74 -9.35 4.04
N LEU A 228 3.51 -9.52 5.12
CA LEU A 228 3.79 -10.86 5.67
C LEU A 228 2.53 -11.47 6.30
N SER A 229 1.73 -10.68 7.02
CA SER A 229 0.45 -11.14 7.58
C SER A 229 -0.53 -11.54 6.49
N LEU A 230 -0.57 -10.80 5.39
CA LEU A 230 -1.37 -11.13 4.21
C LEU A 230 -0.95 -12.47 3.60
N ILE A 231 0.35 -12.67 3.36
CA ILE A 231 0.86 -13.93 2.80
C ILE A 231 0.53 -15.10 3.75
N TYR A 232 0.69 -14.91 5.06
CA TYR A 232 0.38 -15.92 6.05
C TYR A 232 -1.12 -16.26 6.06
N SER A 233 -2.01 -15.26 5.96
CA SER A 233 -3.45 -15.48 5.88
C SER A 233 -3.88 -16.19 4.61
N GLU A 234 -3.38 -15.78 3.44
CA GLU A 234 -3.77 -16.42 2.17
C GLU A 234 -3.33 -17.89 2.15
N LEU A 235 -2.17 -18.19 2.70
CA LEU A 235 -1.71 -19.56 2.83
C LEU A 235 -2.61 -20.38 3.77
N LEU A 236 -2.99 -19.84 4.94
CA LEU A 236 -3.92 -20.51 5.85
C LEU A 236 -5.30 -20.75 5.23
N LYS A 237 -5.83 -19.78 4.48
CA LYS A 237 -7.11 -19.93 3.77
C LYS A 237 -7.05 -21.09 2.77
N MET A 238 -5.98 -21.17 1.97
CA MET A 238 -5.80 -22.27 1.03
C MET A 238 -5.69 -23.62 1.71
N LEU A 239 -4.93 -23.72 2.81
CA LEU A 239 -4.83 -24.97 3.58
C LEU A 239 -6.16 -25.36 4.25
N ARG A 240 -6.96 -24.38 4.70
CA ARG A 240 -8.33 -24.62 5.20
C ARG A 240 -9.24 -25.14 4.10
N MET A 241 -9.20 -24.54 2.91
CA MET A 241 -9.97 -25.00 1.73
C MET A 241 -9.61 -26.43 1.33
N TRP A 242 -8.36 -26.86 1.51
CA TRP A 242 -7.93 -28.25 1.28
C TRP A 242 -8.23 -29.20 2.45
N GLY A 243 -8.88 -28.74 3.53
CA GLY A 243 -9.19 -29.57 4.70
C GLY A 243 -7.95 -30.01 5.49
N LEU A 244 -6.85 -29.25 5.40
CA LEU A 244 -5.64 -29.46 6.21
C LEU A 244 -5.68 -28.70 7.54
N VAL A 245 -6.55 -27.70 7.65
CA VAL A 245 -6.82 -26.94 8.87
C VAL A 245 -8.26 -27.20 9.30
N ASP A 246 -8.43 -27.87 10.44
CA ASP A 246 -9.73 -28.28 11.01
C ASP A 246 -10.04 -27.59 12.35
N PHE A 247 -9.24 -26.59 12.73
CA PHE A 247 -9.40 -25.79 13.95
C PHE A 247 -9.45 -24.29 13.65
N ASP A 248 -9.86 -23.49 14.63
CA ASP A 248 -9.97 -22.05 14.49
C ASP A 248 -8.60 -21.38 14.67
N VAL A 249 -8.07 -20.84 13.58
CA VAL A 249 -6.78 -20.17 13.58
C VAL A 249 -6.99 -18.66 13.63
N GLU A 250 -6.23 -17.99 14.47
CA GLU A 250 -6.14 -16.54 14.51
C GLU A 250 -4.67 -16.13 14.26
N ILE A 251 -4.45 -14.94 13.71
CA ILE A 251 -3.11 -14.46 13.36
C ILE A 251 -2.72 -13.33 14.33
N PHE A 252 -1.65 -13.56 15.07
CA PHE A 252 -1.00 -12.54 15.88
C PHE A 252 -0.29 -11.54 14.97
N PHE A 253 -0.73 -10.28 15.01
CA PHE A 253 -0.10 -9.17 14.31
C PHE A 253 0.88 -8.44 15.24
N PRO A 254 2.21 -8.57 15.04
CA PRO A 254 3.19 -7.93 15.91
C PRO A 254 3.33 -6.43 15.64
N HIS A 255 3.35 -5.64 16.71
CA HIS A 255 3.62 -4.21 16.66
C HIS A 255 5.07 -3.83 16.99
N ASP A 256 5.90 -4.79 17.42
CA ASP A 256 7.33 -4.56 17.63
C ASP A 256 8.09 -4.51 16.29
N LEU A 257 9.41 -4.26 16.32
CA LEU A 257 10.23 -4.05 15.12
C LEU A 257 10.75 -5.34 14.44
N HIS A 258 10.71 -6.48 15.12
CA HIS A 258 11.47 -7.67 14.71
C HIS A 258 10.62 -8.93 14.57
N SER A 259 9.50 -9.03 15.28
CA SER A 259 8.63 -10.21 15.22
C SER A 259 7.96 -10.34 13.86
N LEU A 260 7.66 -11.60 13.55
CA LEU A 260 6.95 -12.04 12.37
C LEU A 260 5.51 -12.42 12.75
N PRO A 261 4.55 -12.38 11.81
CA PRO A 261 3.20 -12.86 12.03
C PRO A 261 3.21 -14.34 12.42
N ARG A 262 2.38 -14.72 13.37
CA ARG A 262 2.28 -16.11 13.84
C ARG A 262 0.83 -16.51 13.98
N GLY A 263 0.52 -17.76 13.66
CA GLY A 263 -0.81 -18.30 13.91
C GLY A 263 -0.90 -18.88 15.31
N TYR A 264 -2.09 -18.86 15.88
CA TYR A 264 -2.41 -19.57 17.12
C TYR A 264 -3.83 -20.15 17.07
N ASP A 265 -4.08 -21.16 17.89
CA ASP A 265 -5.41 -21.74 18.08
C ASP A 265 -6.28 -20.80 18.93
N LYS A 266 -7.37 -20.30 18.35
CA LYS A 266 -8.27 -19.33 18.97
C LYS A 266 -8.88 -19.85 20.27
N GLN A 267 -9.17 -21.14 20.37
CA GLN A 267 -9.81 -21.72 21.56
C GLN A 267 -8.89 -21.75 22.78
N LYS A 268 -7.57 -21.70 22.56
CA LYS A 268 -6.56 -21.68 23.62
C LYS A 268 -6.06 -20.27 23.95
N SER A 269 -6.59 -19.26 23.26
CA SER A 269 -6.20 -17.86 23.49
C SER A 269 -6.72 -17.37 24.84
N LYS A 270 -5.91 -16.54 25.50
CA LYS A 270 -6.36 -15.80 26.68
C LYS A 270 -7.06 -14.54 26.19
N GLU A 271 -8.02 -14.01 26.94
CA GLU A 271 -8.71 -12.74 26.62
C GLU A 271 -7.72 -11.56 26.39
N SER A 272 -6.47 -11.69 26.85
CA SER A 272 -5.36 -10.75 26.60
C SER A 272 -4.84 -10.70 25.16
N ASP A 273 -5.21 -11.65 24.28
CA ASP A 273 -4.67 -11.75 22.91
C ASP A 273 -5.48 -10.93 21.88
N GLN A 274 -6.67 -10.46 22.26
CA GLN A 274 -7.58 -9.65 21.44
C GLN A 274 -6.96 -8.39 20.77
N PRO A 275 -6.07 -7.60 21.40
CA PRO A 275 -5.56 -6.37 20.78
C PRO A 275 -4.63 -6.61 19.58
N HIS A 276 -4.22 -7.86 19.32
CA HIS A 276 -3.30 -8.22 18.24
C HIS A 276 -3.99 -8.89 17.05
N ILE A 277 -5.31 -9.04 17.10
CA ILE A 277 -6.11 -9.61 16.01
C ILE A 277 -6.33 -8.52 14.97
N ILE A 278 -5.94 -8.78 13.73
CA ILE A 278 -6.15 -7.85 12.63
C ILE A 278 -7.36 -8.30 11.79
N THR A 279 -8.29 -7.37 11.59
CA THR A 279 -9.45 -7.56 10.72
C THR A 279 -9.09 -7.26 9.27
N SER A 280 -9.96 -7.66 8.35
CA SER A 280 -9.79 -7.39 6.92
C SER A 280 -9.69 -5.90 6.62
N GLN A 281 -10.53 -5.08 7.26
CA GLN A 281 -10.47 -3.62 7.13
C GLN A 281 -9.16 -3.05 7.72
N THR A 282 -8.77 -3.48 8.91
CA THR A 282 -7.55 -2.98 9.57
C THR A 282 -6.30 -3.34 8.79
N LEU A 283 -6.24 -4.54 8.19
CA LEU A 283 -5.12 -4.93 7.32
C LEU A 283 -5.03 -4.02 6.09
N LEU A 284 -6.14 -3.79 5.38
CA LEU A 284 -6.14 -2.91 4.21
C LEU A 284 -5.75 -1.48 4.58
N LEU A 285 -6.28 -0.97 5.70
CA LEU A 285 -5.91 0.34 6.24
C LEU A 285 -4.41 0.40 6.56
N GLU A 286 -3.83 -0.64 7.15
CA GLU A 286 -2.40 -0.70 7.45
C GLU A 286 -1.55 -0.73 6.17
N ILE A 287 -1.97 -1.48 5.14
CA ILE A 287 -1.31 -1.49 3.83
C ILE A 287 -1.30 -0.07 3.23
N LEU A 288 -2.47 0.57 3.17
CA LEU A 288 -2.60 1.89 2.57
C LEU A 288 -1.89 2.98 3.38
N LYS A 289 -1.93 2.94 4.72
CA LYS A 289 -1.19 3.86 5.59
C LYS A 289 0.32 3.69 5.42
N ASN A 290 0.82 2.45 5.28
CA ASN A 290 2.23 2.22 4.99
C ASN A 290 2.66 2.83 3.64
N LEU A 291 1.81 2.75 2.60
CA LEU A 291 2.07 3.39 1.31
C LEU A 291 1.99 4.91 1.40
N LYS A 292 0.92 5.46 2.00
CA LYS A 292 0.75 6.89 2.25
C LYS A 292 1.96 7.44 2.99
N ASN A 293 2.41 6.77 4.05
CA ASN A 293 3.62 7.14 4.76
C ASN A 293 4.84 7.06 3.82
N ALA A 294 5.13 5.93 3.18
CA ALA A 294 6.35 5.80 2.38
C ALA A 294 6.46 6.83 1.23
N PHE A 295 5.32 7.24 0.67
CA PHE A 295 5.30 8.14 -0.49
C PHE A 295 4.95 9.59 -0.16
N TRP A 296 4.67 9.94 1.09
CA TRP A 296 4.32 11.32 1.43
C TRP A 296 5.50 12.29 1.17
N PRO A 297 5.34 13.30 0.29
CA PRO A 297 6.49 14.10 -0.17
C PRO A 297 7.15 15.01 0.88
N PHE A 298 6.47 15.22 2.02
CA PHE A 298 6.83 16.22 3.03
C PHE A 298 7.42 15.63 4.32
N GLN A 299 7.84 14.36 4.32
CA GLN A 299 8.28 13.65 5.53
C GLN A 299 9.71 13.93 5.99
N HIS A 300 9.85 14.36 7.25
CA HIS A 300 11.15 14.60 7.86
C HIS A 300 11.26 14.09 9.30
N ASP A 301 10.15 13.99 10.06
CA ASP A 301 10.14 13.55 11.45
C ASP A 301 8.77 12.98 11.89
N HIS A 302 8.76 12.12 12.91
CA HIS A 302 7.59 11.45 13.49
C HIS A 302 6.83 12.30 14.51
N THR A 303 7.31 13.50 14.81
CA THR A 303 6.75 14.38 15.85
C THR A 303 5.46 15.10 15.44
N ARG A 304 5.15 15.15 14.14
CA ARG A 304 3.95 15.79 13.59
C ARG A 304 3.22 14.87 12.63
N SER A 305 1.92 15.10 12.46
CA SER A 305 1.14 14.40 11.44
C SER A 305 1.58 14.78 10.03
N LEU A 306 1.30 13.89 9.07
CA LEU A 306 1.58 14.12 7.65
C LEU A 306 0.92 15.39 7.12
N PHE A 307 -0.32 15.64 7.55
CA PHE A 307 -1.05 16.85 7.23
C PHE A 307 -0.31 18.10 7.66
N LEU A 308 0.13 18.18 8.91
CA LEU A 308 0.83 19.35 9.43
C LEU A 308 2.12 19.62 8.66
N TRP A 309 2.84 18.58 8.23
CA TRP A 309 4.02 18.75 7.39
C TRP A 309 3.69 19.37 6.02
N ALA A 310 2.61 18.91 5.39
CA ALA A 310 2.19 19.46 4.11
C ALA A 310 1.59 20.86 4.26
N ALA A 311 0.81 21.12 5.32
CA ALA A 311 0.27 22.43 5.67
C ALA A 311 1.40 23.43 5.97
N HIS A 312 2.46 22.98 6.65
CA HIS A 312 3.66 23.77 6.86
C HIS A 312 4.34 24.14 5.55
N ALA A 313 4.52 23.18 4.63
CA ALA A 313 5.06 23.46 3.29
C ALA A 313 4.20 24.45 2.50
N ALA A 314 2.89 24.48 2.78
CA ALA A 314 1.94 25.44 2.24
C ALA A 314 1.92 26.78 2.98
N ASN A 315 2.74 27.00 4.02
CA ASN A 315 2.69 28.17 4.92
C ASN A 315 1.32 28.39 5.59
N CYS A 316 0.60 27.31 5.93
CA CYS A 316 -0.68 27.36 6.63
C CYS A 316 -0.54 27.22 8.16
N ILE A 317 0.67 27.42 8.71
CA ILE A 317 0.97 27.32 10.14
C ILE A 317 1.75 28.56 10.58
N ASP A 318 1.43 29.11 11.76
CA ASP A 318 2.12 30.29 12.30
C ASP A 318 3.49 29.93 12.87
N LYS A 319 4.52 30.69 12.44
CA LYS A 319 5.91 30.54 12.90
C LYS A 319 6.08 30.79 14.41
N SER A 320 5.16 31.52 15.03
CA SER A 320 5.20 31.84 16.47
C SER A 320 4.88 30.66 17.37
N ASN A 321 4.21 29.62 16.86
CA ASN A 321 3.72 28.48 17.64
C ASN A 321 4.68 27.28 17.62
N ILE A 322 5.85 27.40 17.00
CA ILE A 322 6.80 26.31 16.80
C ILE A 322 8.09 26.62 17.57
N ALA A 323 8.38 25.80 18.60
CA ALA A 323 9.69 25.75 19.23
C ALA A 323 10.79 25.50 18.18
N GLU A 324 11.90 26.24 18.29
CA GLU A 324 13.08 26.26 17.39
C GLU A 324 13.01 25.26 16.23
N GLU A 325 12.39 25.70 15.13
CA GLU A 325 12.27 24.91 13.92
C GLU A 325 13.68 24.61 13.37
N SER A 326 14.05 23.33 13.29
CA SER A 326 15.34 22.94 12.72
C SER A 326 15.39 23.42 11.27
N GLY A 327 16.41 24.21 10.90
CA GLY A 327 16.56 24.73 9.54
C GLY A 327 16.54 23.64 8.45
N PHE A 328 16.82 22.40 8.82
CA PHE A 328 16.69 21.22 7.96
C PHE A 328 15.23 20.94 7.52
N GLN A 329 14.27 21.06 8.44
CA GLN A 329 12.84 20.82 8.17
C GLN A 329 12.29 21.85 7.18
N LEU A 330 12.62 23.12 7.40
CA LEU A 330 12.24 24.22 6.51
C LEU A 330 12.87 24.07 5.12
N ALA A 331 14.16 23.73 5.05
CA ALA A 331 14.86 23.51 3.79
C ALA A 331 14.22 22.39 2.98
N SER A 332 13.79 21.32 3.65
CA SER A 332 13.25 20.17 2.94
C SER A 332 11.80 20.32 2.51
N ALA A 333 10.95 20.99 3.31
CA ALA A 333 9.62 21.40 2.88
C ALA A 333 9.69 22.33 1.66
N LYS A 334 10.62 23.29 1.65
CA LYS A 334 10.89 24.15 0.49
C LYS A 334 11.41 23.36 -0.71
N ALA A 335 12.31 22.40 -0.49
CA ALA A 335 12.82 21.54 -1.56
C ALA A 335 11.71 20.66 -2.17
N ALA A 336 10.80 20.13 -1.36
CA ALA A 336 9.61 19.40 -1.82
C ALA A 336 8.72 20.28 -2.69
N ARG A 337 8.38 21.47 -2.21
CA ARG A 337 7.58 22.42 -2.98
C ARG A 337 8.24 22.78 -4.31
N HIS A 338 9.53 23.12 -4.28
CA HIS A 338 10.28 23.49 -5.47
C HIS A 338 10.43 22.34 -6.49
N ARG A 339 10.50 21.08 -6.03
CA ARG A 339 10.44 19.90 -6.91
C ARG A 339 9.09 19.81 -7.63
N LEU A 340 8.00 19.96 -6.90
CA LEU A 340 6.64 19.92 -7.46
C LEU A 340 6.40 21.08 -8.44
N GLU A 341 6.85 22.29 -8.10
CA GLU A 341 6.82 23.47 -8.98
C GLU A 341 7.55 23.23 -10.32
N ARG A 342 8.55 22.35 -10.34
CA ARG A 342 9.31 21.98 -11.55
C ARG A 342 8.77 20.75 -12.26
N GLY A 343 7.70 20.15 -11.79
CA GLY A 343 7.16 18.90 -12.35
C GLY A 343 7.91 17.64 -11.93
N VAL A 344 8.67 17.67 -10.82
CA VAL A 344 9.32 16.50 -10.25
C VAL A 344 8.44 15.89 -9.16
N TRP A 345 7.65 14.89 -9.53
CA TRP A 345 6.61 14.28 -8.67
C TRP A 345 7.10 13.05 -7.91
N THR A 346 8.24 12.49 -8.31
CA THR A 346 8.81 11.27 -7.74
C THR A 346 10.23 11.52 -7.28
N SER A 347 10.59 11.08 -6.07
CA SER A 347 11.98 11.02 -5.65
C SER A 347 12.25 9.83 -4.76
N VAL A 348 13.32 9.10 -5.06
CA VAL A 348 13.74 7.87 -4.37
C VAL A 348 13.88 8.05 -2.85
N ARG A 349 14.07 9.28 -2.36
CA ARG A 349 14.28 9.60 -0.93
C ARG A 349 13.29 10.59 -0.33
N PHE A 350 12.38 11.16 -1.13
CA PHE A 350 11.57 12.31 -0.73
C PHE A 350 10.12 12.22 -1.18
N GLY A 351 9.59 10.99 -1.25
CA GLY A 351 8.20 10.68 -1.57
C GLY A 351 7.85 10.70 -3.07
N ASP A 352 6.61 10.34 -3.35
CA ASP A 352 6.00 10.24 -4.66
C ASP A 352 4.57 10.78 -4.57
N MET A 353 4.33 11.95 -5.17
CA MET A 353 3.04 12.64 -5.09
C MET A 353 1.91 11.84 -5.75
N ARG A 354 2.19 11.11 -6.85
CA ARG A 354 1.16 10.33 -7.55
C ARG A 354 0.70 9.16 -6.68
N ARG A 355 1.65 8.44 -6.07
CA ARG A 355 1.35 7.34 -5.15
C ARG A 355 0.76 7.83 -3.83
N ALA A 356 1.17 8.99 -3.32
CA ALA A 356 0.57 9.59 -2.13
C ALA A 356 -0.90 9.96 -2.36
N LEU A 357 -1.21 10.60 -3.50
CA LEU A 357 -2.60 10.86 -3.92
C LEU A 357 -3.38 9.55 -4.05
N SER A 358 -2.88 8.56 -4.81
CA SER A 358 -3.56 7.27 -4.97
C SER A 358 -3.84 6.58 -3.63
N ALA A 359 -2.89 6.59 -2.70
CA ALA A 359 -3.07 6.02 -1.37
C ALA A 359 -4.17 6.74 -0.56
N CYS A 360 -4.20 8.07 -0.60
CA CYS A 360 -5.26 8.86 0.05
C CYS A 360 -6.64 8.61 -0.59
N GLU A 361 -6.74 8.54 -1.91
CA GLU A 361 -8.00 8.23 -2.59
C GLU A 361 -8.53 6.85 -2.20
N ARG A 362 -7.64 5.84 -2.13
CA ARG A 362 -8.00 4.49 -1.66
C ARG A 362 -8.40 4.46 -0.19
N LEU A 363 -7.78 5.28 0.66
CA LEU A 363 -8.17 5.42 2.07
C LEU A 363 -9.55 6.08 2.22
N ILE A 364 -9.85 7.11 1.42
CA ILE A 364 -11.19 7.71 1.34
C ILE A 364 -12.22 6.68 0.88
N LEU A 365 -11.89 5.86 -0.12
CA LEU A 365 -12.77 4.78 -0.61
C LEU A 365 -13.06 3.69 0.44
N LEU A 366 -12.16 3.44 1.39
CA LEU A 366 -12.42 2.50 2.49
C LEU A 366 -13.39 3.07 3.54
N ASP A 367 -13.61 4.39 3.55
CA ASP A 367 -14.54 5.12 4.42
C ASP A 367 -14.32 4.86 5.92
N THR A 368 -13.06 4.96 6.37
CA THR A 368 -12.69 4.63 7.76
C THR A 368 -12.38 5.84 8.64
N ASP A 369 -11.83 6.91 8.08
CA ASP A 369 -11.39 8.09 8.84
C ASP A 369 -11.59 9.36 8.00
N ALA A 370 -12.36 10.31 8.53
CA ALA A 370 -12.63 11.58 7.86
C ALA A 370 -11.35 12.40 7.63
N LYS A 371 -10.30 12.22 8.46
CA LYS A 371 -9.02 12.93 8.30
C LYS A 371 -8.36 12.67 6.95
N GLU A 372 -8.70 11.57 6.29
CA GLU A 372 -8.18 11.25 4.95
C GLU A 372 -8.65 12.26 3.90
N LEU A 373 -9.83 12.88 4.06
CA LEU A 373 -10.33 13.95 3.19
C LEU A 373 -9.44 15.20 3.28
N ARG A 374 -9.06 15.59 4.50
CA ARG A 374 -8.17 16.72 4.77
C ARG A 374 -6.77 16.46 4.23
N ASP A 375 -6.25 15.26 4.46
CA ASP A 375 -4.91 14.86 4.01
C ASP A 375 -4.86 14.80 2.47
N TYR A 376 -5.91 14.32 1.80
CA TYR A 376 -6.03 14.40 0.35
C TYR A 376 -6.09 15.85 -0.13
N SER A 377 -6.89 16.70 0.51
CA SER A 377 -7.04 18.11 0.15
C SER A 377 -5.72 18.87 0.16
N ILE A 378 -4.86 18.68 1.17
CA ILE A 378 -3.57 19.39 1.19
C ILE A 378 -2.65 18.91 0.06
N LEU A 379 -2.71 17.64 -0.35
CA LEU A 379 -1.99 17.17 -1.53
C LEU A 379 -2.52 17.83 -2.81
N LEU A 380 -3.86 17.91 -2.96
CA LEU A 380 -4.49 18.61 -4.08
C LEU A 380 -4.07 20.09 -4.17
N TYR A 381 -4.01 20.78 -3.03
CA TYR A 381 -3.50 22.14 -2.94
C TYR A 381 -2.08 22.27 -3.50
N HIS A 382 -1.17 21.36 -3.11
CA HIS A 382 0.21 21.35 -3.62
C HIS A 382 0.31 20.99 -5.11
N CYS A 383 -0.72 20.33 -5.65
CA CYS A 383 -0.84 20.00 -7.06
C CYS A 383 -1.49 21.12 -7.90
N GLY A 384 -2.01 22.18 -7.26
CA GLY A 384 -2.72 23.27 -7.92
C GLY A 384 -4.19 22.99 -8.23
N PHE A 385 -4.77 21.91 -7.69
CA PHE A 385 -6.20 21.60 -7.79
C PHE A 385 -6.96 22.30 -6.67
N PHE A 386 -7.07 23.63 -6.75
CA PHE A 386 -7.58 24.46 -5.65
C PHE A 386 -9.09 24.29 -5.43
N GLU A 387 -9.88 24.18 -6.50
CA GLU A 387 -11.31 23.91 -6.42
C GLU A 387 -11.58 22.59 -5.70
N GLU A 388 -10.94 21.52 -6.16
CA GLU A 388 -11.14 20.19 -5.62
C GLU A 388 -10.59 20.11 -4.19
N SER A 389 -9.43 20.73 -3.93
CA SER A 389 -8.90 20.87 -2.58
C SER A 389 -9.91 21.50 -1.62
N LEU A 390 -10.56 22.60 -2.02
CA LEU A 390 -11.58 23.26 -1.20
C LEU A 390 -12.84 22.39 -1.02
N GLN A 391 -13.27 21.68 -2.07
CA GLN A 391 -14.41 20.76 -1.99
C GLN A 391 -14.18 19.66 -0.94
N TYR A 392 -13.00 19.03 -0.94
CA TYR A 392 -12.69 17.99 0.04
C TYR A 392 -12.54 18.51 1.47
N LEU A 393 -12.11 19.76 1.69
CA LEU A 393 -12.12 20.36 3.04
C LEU A 393 -13.53 20.63 3.55
N LYS A 394 -14.44 21.06 2.67
CA LYS A 394 -15.86 21.22 3.03
C LYS A 394 -16.47 19.87 3.42
N LEU A 395 -16.22 18.83 2.63
CA LEU A 395 -16.64 17.46 2.97
C LEU A 395 -16.07 16.98 4.31
N TYR A 396 -14.80 17.31 4.59
CA TYR A 396 -14.18 17.03 5.89
C TYR A 396 -14.91 17.72 7.05
N GLN A 397 -15.21 19.02 6.91
CA GLN A 397 -15.95 19.80 7.92
C GLN A 397 -17.36 19.24 8.15
N ASP A 398 -18.10 18.98 7.07
CA ASP A 398 -19.47 18.43 7.15
C ASP A 398 -19.47 17.06 7.86
N THR A 399 -18.51 16.19 7.52
CA THR A 399 -18.37 14.87 8.13
C THR A 399 -18.01 14.99 9.61
N LYS A 400 -17.09 15.89 9.96
CA LYS A 400 -16.68 16.16 11.34
C LYS A 400 -17.84 16.68 12.18
N ASP A 401 -18.58 17.67 11.68
CA ASP A 401 -19.68 18.31 12.40
C ASP A 401 -20.83 17.33 12.68
N SER A 402 -21.06 16.38 11.77
CA SER A 402 -22.01 15.28 11.97
C SER A 402 -21.58 14.28 13.06
N SER A 403 -20.27 14.17 13.33
CA SER A 403 -19.67 13.21 14.26
C SER A 403 -19.47 13.77 15.68
N LEU A 404 -19.90 15.01 15.95
CA LEU A 404 -19.71 15.68 17.25
C LEU A 404 -20.57 15.06 18.37
N LYS A 405 -20.14 13.90 18.86
CA LYS A 405 -20.39 13.41 20.23
C LYS A 405 -19.07 12.92 20.83
N SER A 406 -18.54 13.74 21.74
CA SER A 406 -17.42 13.48 22.66
C SER A 406 -16.03 13.33 22.03
N GLN A 407 -15.16 14.32 22.27
CA GLN A 407 -13.77 14.10 22.69
C GLN A 407 -13.14 15.44 23.12
N SER A 408 -12.38 15.40 24.21
CA SER A 408 -11.51 16.51 24.65
C SER A 408 -10.45 16.78 23.58
N ALA A 409 -10.31 18.02 23.14
CA ALA A 409 -9.36 18.37 22.10
C ALA A 409 -7.92 18.26 22.62
N ASP A 410 -7.15 17.31 22.08
CA ASP A 410 -5.70 17.26 22.22
C ASP A 410 -5.05 18.49 21.56
N SER A 411 -3.96 19.01 22.13
CA SER A 411 -3.23 20.17 21.58
C SER A 411 -2.74 19.98 20.14
N LEU A 412 -2.47 18.74 19.73
CA LEU A 412 -2.10 18.43 18.34
C LEU A 412 -3.32 18.54 17.41
N SER A 413 -4.47 18.05 17.88
CA SER A 413 -5.74 18.15 17.15
C SER A 413 -6.10 19.61 16.90
N SER A 414 -5.98 20.48 17.92
CA SER A 414 -6.27 21.91 17.75
C SER A 414 -5.35 22.60 16.73
N LEU A 415 -4.08 22.22 16.65
CA LEU A 415 -3.15 22.74 15.64
C LEU A 415 -3.52 22.29 14.23
N GLU A 416 -3.97 21.05 14.07
CA GLU A 416 -4.45 20.56 12.78
C GLU A 416 -5.69 21.32 12.31
N GLU A 417 -6.62 21.63 13.21
CA GLU A 417 -7.82 22.40 12.86
C GLU A 417 -7.52 23.84 12.48
N ASP A 418 -6.61 24.51 13.20
CA ASP A 418 -6.11 25.86 12.82
C ASP A 418 -5.48 25.83 11.42
N ALA A 419 -4.70 24.79 11.11
CA ALA A 419 -4.10 24.62 9.79
C ALA A 419 -5.15 24.36 8.69
N VAL A 420 -6.26 23.65 9.00
CA VAL A 420 -7.39 23.47 8.08
C VAL A 420 -8.06 24.80 7.78
N GLU A 421 -8.36 25.59 8.81
CA GLU A 421 -9.01 26.90 8.65
C GLU A 421 -8.15 27.84 7.80
N LYS A 422 -6.84 27.92 8.09
CA LYS A 422 -5.88 28.71 7.32
C LYS A 422 -5.78 28.26 5.86
N LEU A 423 -5.78 26.95 5.61
CA LEU A 423 -5.78 26.40 4.26
C LEU A 423 -7.06 26.81 3.51
N MET A 424 -8.22 26.72 4.15
CA MET A 424 -9.49 27.15 3.55
C MET A 424 -9.52 28.64 3.25
N ILE A 425 -9.08 29.50 4.18
CA ILE A 425 -8.97 30.96 3.95
C ILE A 425 -8.10 31.21 2.72
N ARG A 426 -6.94 30.56 2.65
CA ARG A 426 -6.02 30.72 1.52
C ARG A 426 -6.61 30.26 0.20
N LEU A 427 -7.29 29.10 0.18
CA LEU A 427 -7.98 28.60 -1.01
C LEU A 427 -9.06 29.59 -1.47
N ASN A 428 -9.87 30.13 -0.56
CA ASN A 428 -10.86 31.14 -0.90
C ASN A 428 -10.23 32.39 -1.49
N LEU A 429 -9.11 32.88 -0.93
CA LEU A 429 -8.37 34.02 -1.48
C LEU A 429 -7.87 33.74 -2.91
N ILE A 430 -7.27 32.57 -3.16
CA ILE A 430 -6.81 32.17 -4.49
C ILE A 430 -7.98 32.12 -5.48
N LEU A 431 -9.11 31.53 -5.08
CA LEU A 431 -10.28 31.37 -5.94
C LEU A 431 -11.02 32.69 -6.20
N MET A 432 -10.82 33.72 -5.36
CA MET A 432 -11.33 35.06 -5.59
C MET A 432 -10.50 35.85 -6.62
N GLU A 433 -9.26 35.44 -6.91
CA GLU A 433 -8.44 36.06 -7.96
C GLU A 433 -8.82 35.49 -9.34
N GLU A 434 -9.21 36.36 -10.27
CA GLU A 434 -9.52 35.96 -11.64
C GLU A 434 -8.31 35.30 -12.32
N GLY A 435 -8.49 34.10 -12.87
CA GLY A 435 -7.46 33.38 -13.64
C GLY A 435 -6.68 32.29 -12.89
N TRP A 436 -6.95 32.08 -11.60
CA TRP A 436 -6.32 31.01 -10.79
C TRP A 436 -7.16 29.75 -10.64
N SER A 437 -8.42 29.79 -11.09
CA SER A 437 -9.42 28.73 -10.91
C SER A 437 -9.32 27.54 -11.88
N LYS A 438 -8.29 27.55 -12.72
CA LYS A 438 -7.91 26.46 -13.61
C LYS A 438 -6.56 26.82 -14.20
N PRO A 439 -5.60 25.90 -14.30
CA PRO A 439 -4.40 26.12 -15.10
C PRO A 439 -4.84 26.46 -16.54
N SER A 440 -4.74 27.73 -16.92
CA SER A 440 -4.99 28.18 -18.29
C SER A 440 -3.85 27.64 -19.15
N HIS A 441 -4.17 26.59 -19.90
CA HIS A 441 -3.23 25.69 -20.57
C HIS A 441 -2.44 24.79 -19.62
N VAL A 442 -2.42 23.51 -19.99
CA VAL A 442 -1.61 22.42 -19.46
C VAL A 442 -0.14 22.83 -19.46
N ARG A 443 0.27 23.65 -18.48
CA ARG A 443 1.66 23.76 -18.11
C ARG A 443 1.93 22.42 -17.44
N ASN A 444 2.63 21.53 -18.15
CA ASN A 444 2.90 20.12 -17.87
C ASN A 444 3.40 19.86 -16.43
N TYR A 445 2.60 20.10 -15.39
CA TYR A 445 3.07 19.94 -14.02
C TYR A 445 3.17 18.45 -13.73
N ILE A 446 2.14 17.66 -14.01
CA ILE A 446 2.14 16.22 -13.74
C ILE A 446 2.94 15.43 -14.79
N GLY A 447 3.05 15.94 -16.01
CA GLY A 447 3.65 15.25 -17.17
C GLY A 447 5.17 15.44 -17.38
N ASN A 448 5.80 16.49 -16.83
CA ASN A 448 7.23 16.75 -17.08
C ASN A 448 8.14 15.93 -16.16
N ASN A 449 8.31 14.64 -16.48
CA ASN A 449 9.43 13.82 -15.99
C ASN A 449 10.75 14.12 -16.74
N SER A 450 10.96 15.33 -17.26
CA SER A 450 12.27 15.70 -17.82
C SER A 450 13.25 15.87 -16.66
N GLU A 451 13.97 14.81 -16.34
CA GLU A 451 15.13 14.83 -15.46
C GLU A 451 16.05 16.00 -15.79
N PRO A 452 16.63 16.64 -14.77
CA PRO A 452 18.01 17.08 -14.88
C PRO A 452 18.80 16.39 -13.76
N TRP A 453 19.47 15.31 -14.14
CA TRP A 453 20.75 14.81 -13.58
C TRP A 453 20.94 14.83 -12.06
#